data_AF-A0A523IKY9-F1
#
_entry.id   AF-A0A523IKY9-F1
#
_cell.length_a   1.000
_cell.length_b   1.000
_cell.length_c   1.000
_cell.angle_alpha   90.00
_cell.angle_beta   90.00
_cell.angle_gamma   90.00
#
_symmetry.space_group_name_H-M   'P 1'
#
loop_
_entity.id
_entity.type
_entity.pdbx_description
1 polymer ?
#
loop_
_entity_poly.entity_id
_entity_poly.type
_entity_poly.pdbx_seq_one_letter_code
_entity_poly.pdbx_strand_id
1 'polypeptide(L)'
;MTHPMLRIQPVSDDLYEVSDLEIRAFSSLRIWVYDLEATGLDTTRERVTQIAGLPIEGGKILEEEAFVQLVHPGEGVEISKEVEELTGITLEKLKDAPPFPDAWRDCQAAARGSAFWIGQSVFEFDIPLLETELARHGLPTTLPATLDSVVLATALLGEPEGRWSTSALIQRFQVNIEGLRRHDALDDVKILARILLPMMQIIREDHDDRVFLPPDRPLSIKRHPPVKA
;
A
#
# COMPACT_ATOMS: atom_id res chain seq x y z
N MET A 1 14.35 1.11 -18.37
CA MET A 1 13.88 0.49 -17.12
C MET A 1 12.54 -0.16 -17.42
N THR A 2 12.50 -1.49 -17.45
CA THR A 2 11.25 -2.25 -17.57
C THR A 2 10.46 -2.05 -16.29
N HIS A 3 9.29 -1.42 -16.38
CA HIS A 3 8.37 -1.37 -15.24
C HIS A 3 7.89 -2.80 -14.98
N PRO A 4 7.75 -3.24 -13.73
CA PRO A 4 7.26 -4.59 -13.45
C PRO A 4 5.87 -4.77 -14.07
N MET A 5 5.74 -5.70 -15.02
CA MET A 5 4.46 -6.09 -15.61
C MET A 5 3.77 -7.11 -14.69
N LEU A 6 3.18 -6.66 -13.60
CA LEU A 6 2.42 -7.55 -12.73
C LEU A 6 1.10 -7.94 -13.41
N ARG A 7 0.88 -9.24 -13.65
CA ARG A 7 -0.42 -9.76 -14.07
C ARG A 7 -1.19 -10.22 -12.85
N ILE A 8 -2.42 -9.74 -12.71
CA ILE A 8 -3.37 -10.15 -11.68
C ILE A 8 -4.59 -10.74 -12.37
N GLN A 9 -4.95 -11.98 -12.04
CA GLN A 9 -6.09 -12.66 -12.62
C GLN A 9 -7.02 -13.15 -11.50
N PRO A 10 -8.26 -12.64 -11.41
CA PRO A 10 -9.27 -13.21 -10.50
C PRO A 10 -9.56 -14.67 -10.86
N VAL A 11 -9.63 -15.53 -9.85
CA VAL A 11 -9.97 -16.96 -10.00
C VAL A 11 -11.35 -17.24 -9.39
N SER A 12 -11.63 -16.67 -8.22
CA SER A 12 -12.91 -16.70 -7.51
C SER A 12 -13.08 -15.43 -6.66
N ASP A 13 -14.19 -15.32 -5.95
CA ASP A 13 -14.46 -14.19 -5.04
C ASP A 13 -13.39 -14.07 -3.94
N ASP A 14 -12.79 -15.19 -3.55
CA ASP A 14 -11.82 -15.33 -2.46
C ASP A 14 -10.39 -15.65 -2.94
N LEU A 15 -10.11 -15.64 -4.25
CA LEU A 15 -8.81 -16.03 -4.79
C LEU A 15 -8.44 -15.25 -6.06
N TYR A 16 -7.19 -14.79 -6.13
CA TYR A 16 -6.58 -14.30 -7.36
C TYR A 16 -5.18 -14.88 -7.56
N GLU A 17 -4.75 -14.90 -8.80
CA GLU A 17 -3.43 -15.34 -9.20
C GLU A 17 -2.57 -14.17 -9.65
N VAL A 18 -1.28 -14.25 -9.30
CA VAL A 18 -0.28 -13.23 -9.63
C VAL A 18 0.87 -13.86 -10.40
N SER A 19 1.22 -13.29 -11.54
CA SER A 19 2.32 -13.77 -12.40
C SER A 19 2.95 -12.65 -13.21
N ASP A 20 3.91 -13.00 -14.07
CA ASP A 20 4.60 -12.09 -15.01
C ASP A 20 5.46 -10.99 -14.33
N LEU A 21 5.77 -11.17 -13.05
CA LEU A 21 6.57 -10.23 -12.28
C LEU A 21 8.06 -10.56 -12.38
N GLU A 22 8.86 -9.57 -12.76
CA GLU A 22 10.30 -9.62 -12.57
C GLU A 22 10.85 -8.28 -12.07
N ILE A 23 11.42 -8.29 -10.87
CA ILE A 23 12.14 -7.16 -10.29
C ILE A 23 13.55 -7.64 -9.97
N ARG A 24 14.57 -6.96 -10.50
CA ARG A 24 15.99 -7.24 -10.25
C ARG A 24 16.62 -6.10 -9.45
N ALA A 25 17.70 -6.43 -8.75
CA ALA A 25 18.41 -5.51 -7.88
C ALA A 25 17.46 -4.86 -6.85
N PHE A 26 16.47 -5.63 -6.35
CA PHE A 26 15.34 -5.15 -5.55
C PHE A 26 15.81 -4.29 -4.37
N SER A 27 16.84 -4.76 -3.67
CA SER A 27 17.39 -4.12 -2.48
C SER A 27 18.02 -2.74 -2.74
N SER A 28 18.39 -2.47 -4.00
CA SER A 28 19.00 -1.21 -4.44
C SER A 28 18.01 -0.20 -5.01
N LEU A 29 16.78 -0.63 -5.32
CA LEU A 29 15.77 0.24 -5.91
C LEU A 29 15.27 1.26 -4.90
N ARG A 30 14.90 2.43 -5.40
CA ARG A 30 14.06 3.39 -4.69
C ARG A 30 12.61 2.95 -4.83
N ILE A 31 11.94 2.65 -3.72
CA ILE A 31 10.57 2.14 -3.66
C ILE A 31 9.73 3.10 -2.84
N TRP A 32 8.52 3.42 -3.30
CA TRP A 32 7.59 4.26 -2.57
C TRP A 32 6.64 3.38 -1.74
N VAL A 33 6.75 3.43 -0.42
CA VAL A 33 5.81 2.77 0.50
C VAL A 33 4.63 3.71 0.70
N TYR A 34 3.39 3.24 0.61
CA TYR A 34 2.21 4.10 0.74
C TYR A 34 1.04 3.41 1.46
N ASP A 35 0.15 4.24 2.03
CA ASP A 35 -1.12 3.85 2.66
C ASP A 35 -2.15 4.99 2.50
N LEU A 36 -3.44 4.63 2.50
CA LEU A 36 -4.57 5.56 2.43
C LEU A 36 -5.53 5.34 3.58
N GLU A 37 -5.95 6.41 4.27
CA GLU A 37 -7.17 6.37 5.09
C GLU A 37 -8.40 6.81 4.29
N ALA A 38 -9.57 6.28 4.67
CA ALA A 38 -10.82 6.55 3.99
C ALA A 38 -12.00 6.69 4.96
N THR A 39 -13.13 7.19 4.45
CA THR A 39 -14.39 7.34 5.20
C THR A 39 -15.09 6.01 5.50
N GLY A 40 -14.61 4.90 4.93
CA GLY A 40 -15.11 3.54 5.16
C GLY A 40 -14.40 2.50 4.29
N LEU A 41 -14.99 1.30 4.17
CA LEU A 41 -14.39 0.15 3.44
C LEU A 41 -14.95 -0.09 2.04
N ASP A 42 -16.07 0.54 1.66
CA ASP A 42 -16.67 0.34 0.33
C ASP A 42 -16.02 1.28 -0.69
N THR A 43 -15.04 0.76 -1.41
CA THR A 43 -14.20 1.50 -2.36
C THR A 43 -15.00 2.19 -3.48
N THR A 44 -16.27 1.81 -3.71
CA THR A 44 -17.12 2.43 -4.74
C THR A 44 -17.77 3.74 -4.30
N ARG A 45 -17.99 3.93 -2.98
CA ARG A 45 -18.67 5.12 -2.42
C ARG A 45 -17.79 5.95 -1.51
N GLU A 46 -16.86 5.31 -0.82
CA GLU A 46 -16.05 5.97 0.21
C GLU A 46 -15.04 6.94 -0.40
N ARG A 47 -14.54 7.83 0.45
CA ARG A 47 -13.63 8.91 0.09
C ARG A 47 -12.31 8.76 0.80
N VAL A 48 -11.22 9.13 0.13
CA VAL A 48 -9.90 9.22 0.78
C VAL A 48 -9.88 10.41 1.76
N THR A 49 -9.37 10.18 2.96
CA THR A 49 -9.25 11.20 4.03
C THR A 49 -7.81 11.47 4.44
N GLN A 50 -6.88 10.57 4.14
CA GLN A 50 -5.44 10.76 4.32
C GLN A 50 -4.67 9.98 3.26
N ILE A 51 -3.58 10.55 2.78
CA ILE A 51 -2.60 9.88 1.92
C ILE A 51 -1.24 10.02 2.59
N ALA A 52 -0.51 8.92 2.72
CA ALA A 52 0.87 8.97 3.16
C ALA A 52 1.78 8.12 2.27
N GLY A 53 3.05 8.47 2.25
CA GLY A 53 4.07 7.61 1.70
C GLY A 53 5.48 8.08 2.04
N LEU A 54 6.44 7.17 1.93
CA LEU A 54 7.86 7.48 2.09
C LEU A 54 8.72 6.59 1.20
N PRO A 55 9.95 7.01 0.86
CA PRO A 55 10.85 6.18 0.10
C PRO A 55 11.66 5.22 0.99
N ILE A 56 11.89 4.03 0.47
CA ILE A 56 13.01 3.17 0.87
C ILE A 56 14.01 3.15 -0.28
N GLU A 57 15.29 3.33 0.01
CA GLU A 57 16.36 3.26 -0.98
C GLU A 57 17.63 2.65 -0.36
N GLY A 58 18.21 1.66 -1.05
CA GLY A 58 19.44 1.00 -0.58
C GLY A 58 19.31 0.38 0.82
N GLY A 59 18.13 -0.17 1.15
CA GLY A 59 17.83 -0.75 2.45
C GLY A 59 17.69 0.26 3.60
N LYS A 60 17.47 1.54 3.29
CA LYS A 60 17.25 2.61 4.28
C LYS A 60 15.88 3.24 4.07
N ILE A 61 15.19 3.50 5.18
CA ILE A 61 13.95 4.27 5.24
C ILE A 61 14.35 5.75 5.24
N LEU A 62 13.85 6.54 4.29
CA LEU A 62 14.13 7.97 4.17
C LEU A 62 12.99 8.77 4.79
N GLU A 63 12.88 8.74 6.12
CA GLU A 63 11.77 9.37 6.86
C GLU A 63 11.71 10.90 6.65
N GLU A 64 12.83 11.55 6.37
CA GLU A 64 12.91 12.98 6.04
C GLU A 64 12.24 13.35 4.72
N GLU A 65 12.01 12.36 3.85
CA GLU A 65 11.31 12.50 2.57
C GLU A 65 9.84 12.04 2.64
N ALA A 66 9.34 11.74 3.86
CA ALA A 66 7.97 11.30 4.04
C ALA A 66 6.96 12.39 3.62
N PHE A 67 5.92 11.94 2.91
CA PHE A 67 4.76 12.71 2.54
C PHE A 67 3.57 12.26 3.39
N VAL A 68 2.82 13.22 3.92
CA VAL A 68 1.53 12.97 4.58
C VAL A 68 0.60 14.14 4.29
N GLN A 69 -0.63 13.84 3.88
CA GLN A 69 -1.61 14.86 3.55
C GLN A 69 -3.00 14.38 3.94
N LEU A 70 -3.68 15.16 4.79
CA LEU A 70 -5.13 15.02 4.96
C LEU A 70 -5.83 15.43 3.67
N VAL A 71 -6.98 14.82 3.39
CA VAL A 71 -7.76 15.04 2.18
C VAL A 71 -9.18 15.39 2.55
N HIS A 72 -9.70 16.47 1.99
CA HIS A 72 -11.10 16.84 2.18
C HIS A 72 -11.98 15.87 1.38
N PRO A 73 -12.90 15.12 2.02
CA PRO A 73 -13.65 14.04 1.38
C PRO A 73 -14.76 14.57 0.46
N GLY A 74 -15.02 15.87 0.46
CA GLY A 74 -16.05 16.53 -0.34
C GLY A 74 -17.27 16.90 0.48
N GLU A 75 -18.06 17.84 -0.04
CA GLU A 75 -19.25 18.34 0.65
C GLU A 75 -20.30 17.24 0.85
N GLY A 76 -20.90 17.22 2.04
CA GLY A 76 -21.97 16.27 2.39
C GLY A 76 -21.51 14.84 2.64
N VAL A 77 -20.21 14.57 2.68
CA VAL A 77 -19.66 13.27 3.07
C VAL A 77 -19.54 13.18 4.58
N GLU A 78 -20.08 12.12 5.15
CA GLU A 78 -20.03 11.84 6.58
C GLU A 78 -18.91 10.84 6.90
N ILE A 79 -18.33 10.96 8.10
CA ILE A 79 -17.41 9.98 8.66
C ILE A 79 -18.12 9.30 9.83
N SER A 80 -18.20 7.98 9.81
CA SER A 80 -18.83 7.26 10.92
C SER A 80 -17.97 7.39 12.18
N LYS A 81 -18.62 7.36 13.35
CA LYS A 81 -17.92 7.40 14.64
C LYS A 81 -16.89 6.27 14.78
N GLU A 82 -17.18 5.11 14.20
CA GLU A 82 -16.26 3.96 14.21
C GLU A 82 -14.98 4.26 13.43
N VAL A 83 -15.09 4.90 12.27
CA VAL A 83 -13.93 5.34 11.47
C VAL A 83 -13.18 6.47 12.18
N GLU A 84 -13.88 7.42 12.80
CA GLU A 84 -13.22 8.46 13.60
C GLU A 84 -12.46 7.89 14.81
N GLU A 85 -13.03 6.91 15.51
CA GLU A 85 -12.39 6.24 16.65
C GLU A 85 -11.17 5.41 16.22
N LEU A 86 -11.26 4.76 15.06
CA LEU A 86 -10.19 3.96 14.49
C LEU A 86 -9.04 4.84 14.00
N THR A 87 -9.36 5.82 13.15
CA THR A 87 -8.36 6.63 12.43
C THR A 87 -7.96 7.91 13.16
N GLY A 88 -8.73 8.34 14.16
CA GLY A 88 -8.55 9.64 14.81
C GLY A 88 -8.82 10.84 13.89
N ILE A 89 -9.28 10.64 12.66
CA ILE A 89 -9.57 11.69 11.69
C ILE A 89 -11.04 12.09 11.85
N THR A 90 -11.27 13.35 12.22
CA THR A 90 -12.60 13.94 12.35
C THR A 90 -12.88 14.88 11.18
N LEU A 91 -14.14 15.11 10.83
CA LEU A 91 -14.51 16.09 9.80
C LEU A 91 -13.90 17.49 10.05
N GLU A 92 -13.82 17.92 11.31
CA GLU A 92 -13.20 19.20 11.69
C GLU A 92 -11.71 19.31 11.31
N LYS A 93 -10.97 18.18 11.30
CA LYS A 93 -9.56 18.14 10.87
C LYS A 93 -9.42 18.24 9.35
N LEU A 94 -10.46 17.85 8.62
CA LEU A 94 -10.46 17.79 7.16
C LEU A 94 -10.97 19.08 6.52
N LYS A 95 -11.60 20.00 7.28
CA LYS A 95 -12.26 21.20 6.74
C LYS A 95 -11.35 22.08 5.86
N ASP A 96 -10.07 22.19 6.23
CA ASP A 96 -9.07 23.01 5.53
C ASP A 96 -8.12 22.15 4.68
N ALA A 97 -8.37 20.84 4.59
CA ALA A 97 -7.56 19.94 3.78
C ALA A 97 -7.80 20.17 2.28
N PRO A 98 -6.80 19.95 1.42
CA PRO A 98 -6.98 20.03 -0.03
C PRO A 98 -7.95 18.95 -0.53
N PRO A 99 -8.63 19.18 -1.66
CA PRO A 99 -9.42 18.14 -2.31
C PRO A 99 -8.51 17.04 -2.88
N PHE A 100 -9.06 15.85 -3.11
CA PHE A 100 -8.33 14.69 -3.61
C PHE A 100 -7.39 14.96 -4.81
N PRO A 101 -7.81 15.69 -5.87
CA PRO A 101 -6.92 15.95 -7.01
C PRO A 101 -5.60 16.65 -6.67
N ASP A 102 -5.64 17.58 -5.72
CA ASP A 102 -4.44 18.31 -5.29
C ASP A 102 -3.55 17.42 -4.41
N ALA A 103 -4.14 16.73 -3.44
CA ALA A 103 -3.40 15.79 -2.58
C ALA A 103 -2.75 14.65 -3.39
N TRP A 104 -3.46 14.11 -4.39
CA TRP A 104 -2.95 13.07 -5.28
C TRP A 104 -1.82 13.58 -6.18
N ARG A 105 -1.92 14.80 -6.71
CA ARG A 105 -0.83 15.44 -7.48
C ARG A 105 0.42 15.59 -6.62
N ASP A 106 0.26 16.05 -5.39
CA ASP A 106 1.37 16.32 -4.49
C ASP A 106 2.02 15.01 -4.00
N CYS A 107 1.23 13.96 -3.76
CA CYS A 107 1.72 12.61 -3.49
C CYS A 107 2.53 12.04 -4.67
N GLN A 108 1.99 12.13 -5.89
CA GLN A 108 2.73 11.71 -7.09
C GLN A 108 4.02 12.49 -7.27
N ALA A 109 4.06 13.78 -6.92
CA ALA A 109 5.26 14.59 -6.98
C ALA A 109 6.31 14.12 -5.96
N ALA A 110 5.90 13.79 -4.74
CA ALA A 110 6.76 13.24 -3.70
C ALA A 110 7.31 11.85 -4.06
N ALA A 111 6.50 11.01 -4.71
CA ALA A 111 6.89 9.67 -5.14
C ALA A 111 7.75 9.62 -6.41
N ARG A 112 8.07 10.77 -7.04
CA ARG A 112 8.85 10.81 -8.28
C ARG A 112 10.22 10.16 -8.10
N GLY A 113 10.63 9.39 -9.09
CA GLY A 113 11.91 8.68 -9.09
C GLY A 113 11.88 7.30 -8.44
N SER A 114 10.79 6.92 -7.78
CA SER A 114 10.58 5.55 -7.31
C SER A 114 10.30 4.59 -8.46
N ALA A 115 10.88 3.40 -8.41
CA ALA A 115 10.74 2.37 -9.43
C ALA A 115 9.31 1.78 -9.46
N PHE A 116 8.71 1.62 -8.29
CA PHE A 116 7.34 1.15 -8.09
C PHE A 116 6.84 1.56 -6.69
N TRP A 117 5.56 1.38 -6.46
CA TRP A 117 4.89 1.61 -5.18
C TRP A 117 4.61 0.28 -4.48
N ILE A 118 4.61 0.28 -3.15
CA ILE A 118 4.25 -0.89 -2.35
C ILE A 118 3.36 -0.47 -1.19
N GLY A 119 2.30 -1.23 -0.96
CA GLY A 119 1.43 -1.07 0.19
C GLY A 119 0.96 -2.42 0.70
N GLN A 120 0.15 -2.40 1.74
CA GLN A 120 -0.39 -3.60 2.37
C GLN A 120 -1.79 -3.91 1.83
N SER A 121 -2.00 -5.09 1.23
CA SER A 121 -3.34 -5.50 0.73
C SER A 121 -3.92 -4.52 -0.32
N VAL A 122 -3.04 -3.88 -1.09
CA VAL A 122 -3.40 -2.77 -1.99
C VAL A 122 -4.36 -3.16 -3.11
N PHE A 123 -4.32 -4.40 -3.59
CA PHE A 123 -5.23 -4.85 -4.64
C PHE A 123 -6.67 -5.07 -4.14
N GLU A 124 -6.86 -5.14 -2.83
CA GLU A 124 -8.14 -5.38 -2.18
C GLU A 124 -8.80 -4.07 -1.73
N PHE A 125 -8.02 -3.01 -1.51
CA PHE A 125 -8.52 -1.74 -0.96
C PHE A 125 -7.98 -0.50 -1.67
N ASP A 126 -6.69 -0.18 -1.52
CA ASP A 126 -6.11 1.10 -1.95
C ASP A 126 -6.24 1.34 -3.45
N ILE A 127 -5.94 0.34 -4.27
CA ILE A 127 -6.01 0.45 -5.74
C ILE A 127 -7.46 0.67 -6.19
N PRO A 128 -8.45 -0.17 -5.81
CA PRO A 128 -9.86 0.08 -6.16
C PRO A 128 -10.39 1.45 -5.67
N LEU A 129 -9.97 1.89 -4.48
CA LEU A 129 -10.36 3.20 -3.93
C LEU A 129 -9.77 4.35 -4.76
N LEU A 130 -8.47 4.27 -5.10
CA LEU A 130 -7.81 5.26 -5.96
C LEU A 130 -8.43 5.31 -7.34
N GLU A 131 -8.69 4.17 -7.98
CA GLU A 131 -9.35 4.11 -9.29
C GLU A 131 -10.71 4.81 -9.25
N THR A 132 -11.49 4.59 -8.19
CA THR A 132 -12.79 5.23 -8.00
C THR A 132 -12.65 6.74 -7.77
N GLU A 133 -11.73 7.18 -6.91
CA GLU A 133 -11.48 8.62 -6.69
C GLU A 133 -10.98 9.32 -7.97
N LEU A 134 -10.07 8.70 -8.72
CA LEU A 134 -9.57 9.23 -9.98
C LEU A 134 -10.69 9.37 -11.01
N ALA A 135 -11.52 8.34 -11.17
CA ALA A 135 -12.67 8.37 -12.06
C ALA A 135 -13.69 9.45 -11.64
N ARG A 136 -13.97 9.55 -10.34
CA ARG A 136 -14.89 10.54 -9.75
C ARG A 136 -14.46 11.98 -10.07
N HIS A 137 -13.15 12.23 -10.14
CA HIS A 137 -12.57 13.53 -10.44
C HIS A 137 -12.18 13.73 -11.92
N GLY A 138 -12.47 12.78 -12.81
CA GLY A 138 -12.10 12.86 -14.22
C GLY A 138 -10.58 12.88 -14.47
N LEU A 139 -9.80 12.31 -13.54
CA LEU A 139 -8.35 12.19 -13.62
C LEU A 139 -7.94 10.91 -14.37
N PRO A 140 -6.72 10.87 -14.94
CA PRO A 140 -6.19 9.64 -15.52
C PRO A 140 -6.17 8.50 -14.49
N THR A 141 -6.74 7.35 -14.83
CA THR A 141 -6.78 6.15 -13.98
C THR A 141 -5.50 5.32 -14.08
N THR A 142 -4.49 5.78 -14.80
CA THR A 142 -3.20 5.11 -14.87
C THR A 142 -2.47 5.29 -13.55
N LEU A 143 -2.39 4.22 -12.77
CA LEU A 143 -1.68 4.19 -11.50
C LEU A 143 -0.20 3.83 -11.70
N PRO A 144 0.67 4.22 -10.76
CA PRO A 144 2.05 3.75 -10.71
C PRO A 144 2.11 2.22 -10.67
N ALA A 145 3.18 1.64 -11.22
CA ALA A 145 3.45 0.22 -11.04
C ALA A 145 3.47 -0.09 -9.53
N THR A 146 2.66 -1.05 -9.11
CA THR A 146 2.39 -1.31 -7.69
C THR A 146 2.58 -2.79 -7.37
N LEU A 147 3.19 -3.07 -6.22
CA LEU A 147 3.33 -4.39 -5.62
C LEU A 147 2.57 -4.45 -4.29
N ASP A 148 1.99 -5.59 -3.98
CA ASP A 148 1.35 -5.84 -2.69
C ASP A 148 2.33 -6.56 -1.75
N SER A 149 2.45 -6.08 -0.52
CA SER A 149 3.27 -6.73 0.51
C SER A 149 2.82 -8.17 0.79
N VAL A 150 1.53 -8.50 0.62
CA VAL A 150 0.98 -9.86 0.79
C VAL A 150 1.52 -10.78 -0.31
N VAL A 151 1.55 -10.31 -1.56
CA VAL A 151 2.14 -11.05 -2.68
C VAL A 151 3.62 -11.29 -2.41
N LEU A 152 4.35 -10.24 -2.00
CA LEU A 152 5.77 -10.36 -1.71
C LEU A 152 6.04 -11.32 -0.53
N ALA A 153 5.29 -11.20 0.57
CA ALA A 153 5.41 -12.08 1.72
C ALA A 153 5.08 -13.52 1.36
N THR A 154 4.04 -13.77 0.56
CA THR A 154 3.69 -15.12 0.12
C THR A 154 4.76 -15.72 -0.78
N ALA A 155 5.35 -14.93 -1.68
CA ALA A 155 6.43 -15.38 -2.56
C ALA A 155 7.70 -15.77 -1.79
N LEU A 156 7.99 -15.08 -0.68
CA LEU A 156 9.21 -15.30 0.12
C LEU A 156 9.03 -16.31 1.25
N LEU A 157 7.88 -16.28 1.92
CA LEU A 157 7.62 -17.01 3.17
C LEU A 157 6.63 -18.17 3.00
N GLY A 158 5.99 -18.29 1.83
CA GLY A 158 4.92 -19.24 1.57
C GLY A 158 3.56 -18.77 2.07
N GLU A 159 2.53 -19.63 1.90
CA GLU A 159 1.19 -19.36 2.43
C GLU A 159 1.19 -19.35 3.97
N PRO A 160 0.57 -18.35 4.61
CA PRO A 160 0.38 -18.34 6.05
C PRO A 160 -0.77 -19.28 6.46
N GLU A 161 -0.80 -19.71 7.72
CA GLU A 161 -1.97 -20.43 8.29
C GLU A 161 -3.25 -19.58 8.29
N GLY A 162 -3.12 -18.24 8.23
CA GLY A 162 -4.20 -17.28 8.12
C GLY A 162 -4.01 -16.33 6.95
N ARG A 163 -3.64 -15.08 7.25
CA ARG A 163 -3.31 -14.03 6.27
C ARG A 163 -2.02 -13.31 6.65
N TRP A 164 -1.29 -12.82 5.67
CA TRP A 164 -0.17 -11.89 5.90
C TRP A 164 -0.69 -10.48 6.18
N SER A 165 -1.35 -10.28 7.34
CA SER A 165 -1.73 -8.95 7.82
C SER A 165 -0.50 -8.18 8.34
N THR A 166 -0.61 -6.85 8.47
CA THR A 166 0.41 -6.03 9.13
C THR A 166 0.77 -6.59 10.49
N SER A 167 -0.22 -6.99 11.31
CA SER A 167 0.01 -7.60 12.62
C SER A 167 0.77 -8.93 12.55
N ALA A 168 0.45 -9.79 11.58
CA ALA A 168 1.16 -11.05 11.38
C ALA A 168 2.62 -10.82 10.97
N LEU A 169 2.86 -9.83 10.10
CA LEU A 169 4.21 -9.47 9.64
C LEU A 169 5.03 -8.77 10.74
N ILE A 170 4.42 -7.89 11.54
CA ILE A 170 5.04 -7.32 12.75
C ILE A 170 5.52 -8.44 13.66
N GLN A 171 4.66 -9.43 13.95
CA GLN A 171 5.00 -10.55 14.82
C GLN A 171 6.11 -11.41 14.20
N ARG A 172 6.00 -11.73 12.91
CA ARG A 172 6.93 -12.60 12.17
C ARG A 172 8.35 -12.04 12.12
N PHE A 173 8.49 -10.72 12.02
CA PHE A 173 9.77 -10.03 11.93
C PHE A 173 10.17 -9.29 13.20
N GLN A 174 9.37 -9.37 14.27
CA GLN A 174 9.59 -8.68 15.54
C GLN A 174 9.81 -7.17 15.37
N VAL A 175 8.99 -6.54 14.52
CA VAL A 175 9.10 -5.12 14.19
C VAL A 175 8.74 -4.28 15.41
N ASN A 176 9.64 -3.37 15.80
CA ASN A 176 9.33 -2.38 16.84
C ASN A 176 8.38 -1.32 16.29
N ILE A 177 7.22 -1.18 16.93
CA ILE A 177 6.18 -0.19 16.62
C ILE A 177 5.97 0.81 17.77
N GLU A 178 6.88 0.87 18.75
CA GLU A 178 6.81 1.83 19.84
C GLU A 178 6.73 3.26 19.29
N GLY A 179 5.77 4.02 19.82
CA GLY A 179 5.49 5.39 19.39
C GLY A 179 4.73 5.51 18.08
N LEU A 180 4.32 4.41 17.43
CA LEU A 180 3.51 4.40 16.22
C LEU A 180 2.07 3.96 16.53
N ARG A 181 1.10 4.56 15.85
CA ARG A 181 -0.32 4.23 15.98
C ARG A 181 -0.84 3.61 14.68
N ARG A 182 -1.40 2.39 14.77
CA ARG A 182 -2.13 1.78 13.65
C ARG A 182 -3.34 2.63 13.26
N HIS A 183 -3.70 2.63 11.97
CA HIS A 183 -4.76 3.44 11.37
C HIS A 183 -4.46 4.95 11.40
N ASP A 184 -3.18 5.27 11.28
CA ASP A 184 -2.68 6.55 10.80
C ASP A 184 -1.84 6.23 9.56
N ALA A 185 -2.15 6.84 8.42
CA ALA A 185 -1.52 6.44 7.17
C ALA A 185 0.02 6.55 7.22
N LEU A 186 0.56 7.58 7.89
CA LEU A 186 2.02 7.76 7.96
C LEU A 186 2.66 6.73 8.87
N ASP A 187 2.05 6.44 10.02
CA ASP A 187 2.58 5.43 10.93
C ASP A 187 2.45 4.02 10.35
N ASP A 188 1.36 3.68 9.65
CA ASP A 188 1.23 2.40 8.94
C ASP A 188 2.25 2.27 7.80
N VAL A 189 2.53 3.36 7.06
CA VAL A 189 3.63 3.42 6.09
C VAL A 189 4.98 3.15 6.75
N LYS A 190 5.27 3.74 7.92
CA LYS A 190 6.52 3.49 8.66
C LYS A 190 6.61 2.05 9.15
N ILE A 191 5.51 1.47 9.62
CA ILE A 191 5.44 0.08 10.04
C ILE A 191 5.73 -0.84 8.86
N LEU A 192 5.05 -0.63 7.74
CA LEU A 192 5.26 -1.41 6.52
C LEU A 192 6.71 -1.26 6.03
N ALA A 193 7.27 -0.05 6.07
CA ALA A 193 8.66 0.17 5.69
C ALA A 193 9.64 -0.64 6.56
N ARG A 194 9.39 -0.70 7.88
CA ARG A 194 10.19 -1.54 8.81
C ARG A 194 10.00 -3.04 8.56
N ILE A 195 8.81 -3.48 8.14
CA ILE A 195 8.55 -4.86 7.70
C ILE A 195 9.31 -5.19 6.42
N LEU A 196 9.41 -4.25 5.48
CA LEU A 196 10.06 -4.47 4.20
C LEU A 196 11.58 -4.63 4.31
N LEU A 197 12.24 -4.00 5.29
CA LEU A 197 13.69 -4.15 5.47
C LEU A 197 14.18 -5.61 5.61
N PRO A 198 13.64 -6.44 6.53
CA PRO A 198 14.03 -7.85 6.59
C PRO A 198 13.58 -8.64 5.36
N MET A 199 12.48 -8.29 4.71
CA MET A 199 12.08 -8.93 3.44
C MET A 199 13.07 -8.62 2.31
N MET A 200 13.56 -7.38 2.22
CA MET A 200 14.63 -6.97 1.30
C MET A 200 15.93 -7.72 1.59
N GLN A 201 16.24 -7.97 2.86
CA GLN A 201 17.39 -8.78 3.25
C GLN A 201 17.26 -10.22 2.73
N ILE A 202 16.09 -10.86 2.92
CA ILE A 202 15.80 -12.21 2.39
C ILE A 202 15.94 -12.21 0.85
N ILE A 203 15.35 -11.24 0.15
CA ILE A 203 15.46 -11.14 -1.31
C ILE A 203 16.92 -11.08 -1.76
N ARG A 204 17.73 -10.25 -1.07
CA ARG A 204 19.15 -10.07 -1.39
C ARG A 204 19.98 -11.33 -1.12
N GLU A 205 19.74 -12.01 -0.01
CA GLU A 205 20.58 -13.13 0.47
C GLU A 205 20.16 -14.46 -0.14
N ASP A 206 18.85 -14.71 -0.28
CA ASP A 206 18.30 -16.02 -0.64
C ASP A 206 17.73 -16.07 -2.07
N HIS A 207 17.51 -14.91 -2.72
CA HIS A 207 16.85 -14.83 -4.03
C HIS A 207 17.64 -14.05 -5.10
N ASP A 208 18.97 -13.94 -4.97
CA ASP A 208 19.85 -13.25 -5.94
C ASP A 208 19.40 -11.79 -6.22
N ASP A 209 18.93 -11.12 -5.18
CA ASP A 209 18.35 -9.77 -5.21
C ASP A 209 17.24 -9.59 -6.26
N ARG A 210 16.45 -10.66 -6.47
CA ARG A 210 15.42 -10.74 -7.51
C ARG A 210 14.10 -11.30 -6.97
N VAL A 211 13.00 -10.65 -7.33
CA VAL A 211 11.65 -11.19 -7.20
C VAL A 211 11.18 -11.64 -8.58
N PHE A 212 10.84 -12.92 -8.73
CA PHE A 212 10.45 -13.48 -10.03
C PHE A 212 9.24 -14.42 -9.91
N LEU A 213 8.14 -14.02 -10.54
CA LEU A 213 6.93 -14.83 -10.69
C LEU A 213 6.72 -15.07 -12.20
N PRO A 214 7.06 -16.27 -12.73
CA PRO A 214 6.97 -16.50 -14.17
C PRO A 214 5.50 -16.63 -14.62
N PRO A 215 5.19 -16.36 -15.91
CA PRO A 215 3.81 -16.42 -16.43
C PRO A 215 3.12 -17.79 -16.30
N ASP A 216 3.90 -18.87 -16.34
CA ASP A 216 3.41 -20.26 -16.37
C ASP A 216 3.29 -20.92 -14.98
N ARG A 217 3.70 -20.22 -13.92
CA ARG A 217 3.56 -20.66 -12.53
C ARG A 217 3.08 -19.50 -11.66
N PRO A 218 1.78 -19.17 -11.75
CA PRO A 218 1.20 -18.10 -10.95
C PRO A 218 1.25 -18.42 -9.46
N LEU A 219 1.34 -17.36 -8.66
CA LEU A 219 1.19 -17.41 -7.21
C LEU A 219 -0.27 -17.17 -6.86
N SER A 220 -0.91 -18.13 -6.20
CA SER A 220 -2.28 -17.99 -5.72
C SER A 220 -2.30 -17.19 -4.41
N ILE A 221 -3.16 -16.17 -4.34
CA ILE A 221 -3.35 -15.31 -3.18
C ILE A 221 -4.81 -15.32 -2.79
N LYS A 222 -5.08 -15.66 -1.52
CA LYS A 222 -6.42 -15.57 -0.95
C LYS A 222 -6.81 -14.10 -0.79
N ARG A 223 -8.00 -13.75 -1.29
CA ARG A 223 -8.62 -12.46 -1.01
C ARG A 223 -9.20 -12.50 0.39
N HIS A 224 -8.95 -11.43 1.12
CA HIS A 224 -9.67 -11.17 2.35
C HIS A 224 -10.54 -9.92 2.14
N PRO A 225 -11.71 -9.85 2.77
CA PRO A 225 -12.43 -8.58 2.85
C PRO A 225 -11.47 -7.50 3.35
N PRO A 226 -11.51 -6.28 2.81
CA PRO A 226 -10.67 -5.21 3.31
C PRO A 226 -10.96 -5.03 4.80
N VAL A 227 -9.90 -5.06 5.61
CA VAL A 227 -10.00 -4.85 7.05
C VAL A 227 -9.00 -3.79 7.43
N LYS A 228 -9.51 -2.64 7.89
CA LYS A 228 -8.75 -1.67 8.66
C LYS A 228 -8.77 -2.16 10.12
N ALA A 229 -7.89 -3.11 10.48
CA ALA A 229 -7.69 -3.59 11.86
C ALA A 229 -6.22 -3.59 12.28
#